data_AF-A0A7C6UPH7-F1
#
_entry.id   AF-A0A7C6UPH7-F1
#
_cell.length_a   1.000
_cell.length_b   1.000
_cell.length_c   1.000
_cell.angle_alpha   90.00
_cell.angle_beta   90.00
_cell.angle_gamma   90.00
#
_symmetry.space_group_name_H-M   'P 1'
#
loop_
_entity.id
_entity.type
_entity.pdbx_description
1 polymer ?
#
loop_
_entity_poly.entity_id
_entity_poly.type
_entity_poly.pdbx_seq_one_letter_code
_entity_poly.pdbx_strand_id
1 'polypeptide(L)'
;MNVKQIIGVDCAVQPSRLGLALARKNGSKWELAEVCAGSSRLKPADLVAEWYGKRQGPMLLALDAPLGWPAELAKALPAHFAGALLGQEANQLFRRDTDRFVRQVTGKQPLDVGAGRIARTAHWALQFLAEVRRLTKLKVPLVWDGDILEMGAVEVYPAATLLGHGVAITGYKNLANVARREEVLAKLGKFFELGNFRERLLAGADTLDAGICVLAGLDFLRGSALPPVDLEIAKKEGWIWFRNPQQA
;
A
#
# COMPACT_ATOMS: atom_id res chain seq x y z
N MET A 1 -10.40 13.79 -11.46
CA MET A 1 -10.44 12.91 -10.27
C MET A 1 -11.80 12.98 -9.59
N ASN A 2 -12.61 11.95 -9.81
CA ASN A 2 -13.92 11.76 -9.17
C ASN A 2 -13.82 11.20 -7.73
N VAL A 3 -12.72 10.51 -7.40
CA VAL A 3 -12.43 9.95 -6.07
C VAL A 3 -12.47 11.02 -4.99
N LYS A 4 -13.18 10.69 -3.90
CA LYS A 4 -13.39 11.57 -2.74
C LYS A 4 -12.67 11.08 -1.50
N GLN A 5 -12.25 9.81 -1.47
CA GLN A 5 -11.70 9.18 -0.28
C GLN A 5 -10.54 8.26 -0.64
N ILE A 6 -9.53 8.23 0.22
CA ILE A 6 -8.38 7.33 0.13
C ILE A 6 -8.24 6.65 1.48
N ILE A 7 -8.19 5.33 1.50
CA ILE A 7 -7.83 4.53 2.67
C ILE A 7 -6.43 4.00 2.44
N GLY A 8 -5.48 4.40 3.28
CA GLY A 8 -4.16 3.79 3.35
C GLY A 8 -4.15 2.67 4.39
N VAL A 9 -3.53 1.55 4.06
CA VAL A 9 -3.41 0.39 4.95
C VAL A 9 -1.95 -0.07 4.97
N ASP A 10 -1.32 0.02 6.15
CA ASP A 10 -0.08 -0.70 6.42
C ASP A 10 -0.45 -2.15 6.77
N CYS A 11 -0.20 -3.07 5.85
CA CYS A 11 -0.70 -4.44 5.96
C CYS A 11 0.24 -5.32 6.79
N ALA A 12 -0.34 -6.06 7.74
CA ALA A 12 0.42 -6.99 8.57
C ALA A 12 -0.40 -8.22 8.93
N VAL A 13 0.28 -9.36 9.03
CA VAL A 13 -0.31 -10.60 9.56
C VAL A 13 -0.64 -10.46 11.05
N GLN A 14 0.22 -9.76 11.80
CA GLN A 14 0.01 -9.54 13.23
C GLN A 14 -0.98 -8.38 13.41
N PRO A 15 -2.15 -8.60 14.04
CA PRO A 15 -3.18 -7.55 14.14
C PRO A 15 -2.70 -6.27 14.83
N SER A 16 -1.75 -6.36 15.76
CA SER A 16 -1.21 -5.19 16.47
C SER A 16 -0.16 -4.39 15.69
N ARG A 17 0.20 -4.83 14.47
CA ARG A 17 1.14 -4.13 13.58
C ARG A 17 0.45 -3.60 12.32
N LEU A 18 -0.86 -3.52 12.36
CA LEU A 18 -1.66 -2.97 11.27
C LEU A 18 -1.83 -1.47 11.49
N GLY A 19 -1.87 -0.70 10.42
CA GLY A 19 -2.31 0.70 10.45
C GLY A 19 -3.38 0.95 9.41
N LEU A 20 -4.38 1.76 9.73
CA LEU A 20 -5.34 2.29 8.75
C LEU A 20 -5.46 3.80 8.89
N ALA A 21 -5.54 4.49 7.77
CA ALA A 21 -5.79 5.91 7.71
C ALA A 21 -6.79 6.22 6.60
N LEU A 22 -7.76 7.09 6.88
CA LEU A 22 -8.74 7.57 5.91
C LEU A 22 -8.48 9.06 5.66
N ALA A 23 -8.27 9.44 4.40
CA ALA A 23 -8.37 10.82 3.97
C ALA A 23 -9.67 11.08 3.19
N ARG A 24 -10.22 12.27 3.39
CA ARG A 24 -11.38 12.78 2.66
C ARG A 24 -11.00 14.03 1.89
N LYS A 25 -11.62 14.20 0.72
CA LYS A 25 -11.46 15.40 -0.08
C LYS A 25 -12.47 16.45 0.36
N ASN A 26 -11.98 17.60 0.78
CA ASN A 26 -12.79 18.75 1.17
C ASN A 26 -12.45 19.93 0.23
N GLY A 27 -13.33 20.18 -0.74
CA GLY A 27 -13.05 21.12 -1.83
C GLY A 27 -11.83 20.71 -2.66
N SER A 28 -10.80 21.57 -2.71
CA SER A 28 -9.53 21.31 -3.39
C SER A 28 -8.49 20.61 -2.50
N LYS A 29 -8.73 20.55 -1.18
CA LYS A 29 -7.79 20.00 -0.20
C LYS A 29 -8.17 18.58 0.20
N TRP A 30 -7.21 17.91 0.83
CA TRP A 30 -7.43 16.64 1.50
C TRP A 30 -7.23 16.82 2.99
N GLU A 31 -8.06 16.17 3.79
CA GLU A 31 -7.96 16.12 5.24
C GLU A 31 -7.82 14.65 5.68
N LEU A 32 -7.04 14.42 6.73
CA LEU A 32 -7.00 13.12 7.37
C LEU A 32 -8.19 13.03 8.34
N ALA A 33 -9.13 12.15 8.04
CA ALA A 33 -10.41 12.06 8.72
C ALA A 33 -10.44 10.98 9.80
N GLU A 34 -9.66 9.91 9.65
CA GLU A 34 -9.55 8.83 10.64
C GLU A 34 -8.13 8.23 10.61
N VAL A 35 -7.63 7.82 11.77
CA VAL A 35 -6.41 7.01 11.90
C VAL A 35 -6.62 5.96 12.97
N CYS A 36 -6.43 4.68 12.63
CA CYS A 36 -6.65 3.55 13.50
C CYS A 36 -5.38 2.69 13.59
N ALA A 37 -4.94 2.42 14.82
CA ALA A 37 -3.91 1.42 15.07
C ALA A 37 -4.55 0.03 15.19
N GLY A 38 -3.85 -0.95 14.66
CA GLY A 38 -4.23 -2.35 14.74
C GLY A 38 -4.30 -2.88 16.17
N SER A 39 -5.18 -3.85 16.39
CA SER A 39 -5.25 -4.60 17.64
C SER A 39 -5.91 -5.95 17.41
N SER A 40 -5.84 -6.86 18.38
CA SER A 40 -6.54 -8.15 18.32
C SER A 40 -8.07 -8.02 18.25
N ARG A 41 -8.62 -6.88 18.67
CA ARG A 41 -10.06 -6.59 18.62
C ARG A 41 -10.48 -5.89 17.33
N LEU A 42 -9.54 -5.22 16.65
CA LEU A 42 -9.84 -4.51 15.43
C LEU A 42 -10.03 -5.51 14.29
N LYS A 43 -11.19 -5.43 13.64
CA LYS A 43 -11.47 -6.12 12.39
C LYS A 43 -11.35 -5.11 11.25
N PRO A 44 -10.24 -5.09 10.50
CA PRO A 44 -9.98 -3.99 9.57
C PRO A 44 -10.97 -3.95 8.40
N ALA A 45 -11.45 -5.10 7.94
CA ALA A 45 -12.44 -5.13 6.86
C ALA A 45 -13.80 -4.56 7.30
N ASP A 46 -14.20 -4.79 8.55
CA ASP A 46 -15.41 -4.17 9.14
C ASP A 46 -15.24 -2.64 9.22
N LEU A 47 -14.07 -2.16 9.62
CA LEU A 47 -13.77 -0.72 9.67
C LEU A 47 -13.81 -0.07 8.27
N VAL A 48 -13.26 -0.73 7.24
CA VAL A 48 -13.36 -0.26 5.86
C VAL A 48 -14.81 -0.27 5.38
N ALA A 49 -15.59 -1.30 5.70
CA ALA A 49 -17.00 -1.38 5.34
C ALA A 49 -17.82 -0.26 6.02
N GLU A 50 -17.52 0.06 7.28
CA GLU A 50 -18.11 1.18 8.01
C GLU A 50 -17.78 2.51 7.31
N TRP A 51 -16.52 2.76 7.00
CA TRP A 51 -16.09 3.98 6.29
C TRP A 51 -16.71 4.08 4.90
N TYR A 52 -16.89 2.96 4.21
CA TYR A 52 -17.60 2.88 2.94
C TYR A 52 -19.10 3.21 3.07
N GLY A 53 -19.74 2.76 4.15
CA GLY A 53 -21.15 3.07 4.44
C GLY A 53 -21.41 4.57 4.66
N LYS A 54 -20.40 5.31 5.16
CA LYS A 54 -20.47 6.76 5.42
C LYS A 54 -19.85 7.61 4.31
N ARG A 55 -19.55 7.02 3.15
CA ARG A 55 -18.78 7.67 2.08
C ARG A 55 -19.54 8.80 1.38
N GLN A 56 -18.80 9.71 0.75
CA GLN A 56 -19.35 10.79 -0.08
C GLN A 56 -18.93 10.70 -1.55
N GLY A 57 -18.53 9.51 -2.01
CA GLY A 57 -18.14 9.25 -3.40
C GLY A 57 -17.24 8.03 -3.54
N PRO A 58 -16.60 7.88 -4.71
CA PRO A 58 -15.68 6.78 -4.96
C PRO A 58 -14.47 6.80 -4.03
N MET A 59 -13.94 5.62 -3.74
CA MET A 59 -12.90 5.39 -2.74
C MET A 59 -11.73 4.58 -3.31
N LEU A 60 -10.50 4.95 -2.95
CA LEU A 60 -9.31 4.20 -3.26
C LEU A 60 -8.75 3.51 -2.00
N LEU A 61 -8.39 2.24 -2.10
CA LEU A 61 -7.61 1.50 -1.10
C LEU A 61 -6.15 1.44 -1.56
N ALA A 62 -5.24 2.01 -0.79
CA ALA A 62 -3.80 1.95 -1.01
C ALA A 62 -3.18 1.01 0.02
N LEU A 63 -2.71 -0.16 -0.41
CA LEU A 63 -2.28 -1.24 0.46
C LEU A 63 -0.75 -1.44 0.41
N ASP A 64 -0.08 -1.43 1.57
CA ASP A 64 1.33 -1.84 1.70
C ASP A 64 1.45 -3.37 1.75
N ALA A 65 1.08 -4.02 0.64
CA ALA A 65 1.28 -5.44 0.46
C ALA A 65 1.29 -5.82 -1.02
N PRO A 66 2.05 -6.86 -1.40
CA PRO A 66 1.86 -7.52 -2.69
C PRO A 66 0.45 -8.13 -2.77
N LEU A 67 -0.18 -7.99 -3.93
CA LEU A 67 -1.50 -8.57 -4.23
C LEU A 67 -1.42 -9.62 -5.36
N GLY A 68 -0.21 -9.94 -5.82
CA GLY A 68 0.07 -11.00 -6.76
C GLY A 68 1.43 -11.65 -6.51
N TRP A 69 1.70 -12.73 -7.24
CA TRP A 69 2.94 -13.50 -7.16
C TRP A 69 3.69 -13.44 -8.49
N PRO A 70 5.02 -13.68 -8.49
CA PRO A 70 5.79 -13.79 -9.73
C PRO A 70 5.20 -14.83 -10.66
N ALA A 71 5.05 -14.48 -11.94
CA ALA A 71 4.44 -15.35 -12.94
C ALA A 71 5.24 -16.64 -13.13
N GLU A 72 6.57 -16.57 -13.05
CA GLU A 72 7.45 -17.74 -13.18
C GLU A 72 7.28 -18.74 -12.04
N LEU A 73 7.03 -18.27 -10.80
CA LEU A 73 6.71 -19.18 -9.70
C LEU A 73 5.42 -19.96 -9.95
N ALA A 74 4.39 -19.25 -10.41
CA ALA A 74 3.10 -19.87 -10.72
C ALA A 74 3.20 -20.88 -11.87
N LYS A 75 4.12 -20.67 -12.82
CA LYS A 75 4.39 -21.62 -13.92
C LYS A 75 5.20 -22.84 -13.46
N ALA A 76 6.18 -22.63 -12.58
CA ALA A 76 7.11 -23.68 -12.17
C ALA A 76 6.51 -24.68 -11.16
N LEU A 77 5.68 -24.21 -10.23
CA LEU A 77 5.19 -25.04 -9.11
C LEU A 77 4.26 -26.20 -9.49
N PRO A 78 3.32 -26.09 -10.45
CA PRO A 78 2.37 -27.18 -10.74
C PRO A 78 3.01 -28.51 -11.14
N ALA A 79 4.20 -28.47 -11.77
CA ALA A 79 4.93 -29.66 -12.21
C ALA A 79 6.04 -30.09 -11.22
N HIS A 80 6.23 -29.35 -10.12
CA HIS A 80 7.27 -29.64 -9.14
C HIS A 80 6.85 -30.77 -8.19
N PHE A 81 7.83 -31.57 -7.77
CA PHE A 81 7.68 -32.57 -6.73
C PHE A 81 8.90 -32.54 -5.80
N ALA A 82 8.72 -33.01 -4.57
CA ALA A 82 9.77 -32.96 -3.55
C ALA A 82 11.08 -33.60 -4.06
N GLY A 83 12.18 -32.85 -3.98
CA GLY A 83 13.51 -33.27 -4.44
C GLY A 83 13.82 -32.97 -5.92
N ALA A 84 12.83 -32.56 -6.74
CA ALA A 84 13.07 -32.15 -8.11
C ALA A 84 13.76 -30.78 -8.21
N LEU A 85 14.59 -30.61 -9.25
CA LEU A 85 15.18 -29.32 -9.60
C LEU A 85 14.08 -28.31 -9.98
N LEU A 86 14.24 -27.08 -9.51
CA LEU A 86 13.43 -25.94 -9.93
C LEU A 86 14.34 -25.06 -10.81
N GLY A 87 14.22 -25.20 -12.13
CA GLY A 87 15.25 -24.79 -13.09
C GLY A 87 15.36 -23.28 -13.38
N GLN A 88 14.50 -22.47 -12.76
CA GLN A 88 14.53 -21.01 -12.89
C GLN A 88 15.41 -20.39 -11.80
N GLU A 89 16.00 -19.24 -12.09
CA GLU A 89 16.77 -18.48 -11.11
C GLU A 89 15.89 -18.03 -9.94
N ALA A 90 16.43 -18.06 -8.71
CA ALA A 90 15.69 -17.70 -7.50
C ALA A 90 15.03 -16.31 -7.59
N ASN A 91 15.72 -15.33 -8.18
CA ASN A 91 15.17 -13.98 -8.34
C ASN A 91 13.99 -13.92 -9.32
N GLN A 92 13.94 -14.79 -10.34
CA GLN A 92 12.81 -14.87 -11.27
C GLN A 92 11.58 -15.48 -10.58
N LEU A 93 11.82 -16.42 -9.66
CA LEU A 93 10.78 -17.11 -8.90
C LEU A 93 10.21 -16.27 -7.76
N PHE A 94 11.03 -15.44 -7.11
CA PHE A 94 10.61 -14.79 -5.88
C PHE A 94 10.43 -13.28 -5.99
N ARG A 95 10.88 -12.64 -7.08
CA ARG A 95 10.67 -11.20 -7.33
C ARG A 95 9.74 -10.97 -8.50
N ARG A 96 8.80 -10.05 -8.30
CA ARG A 96 7.93 -9.54 -9.35
C ARG A 96 8.66 -8.52 -10.20
N ASP A 97 8.06 -8.20 -11.33
CA ASP A 97 8.54 -7.14 -12.21
C ASP A 97 8.57 -5.79 -11.51
N THR A 98 7.50 -5.46 -10.78
CA THR A 98 7.44 -4.23 -9.99
C THR A 98 8.53 -4.16 -8.92
N ASP A 99 8.94 -5.29 -8.32
CA ASP A 99 9.99 -5.29 -7.29
C ASP A 99 11.37 -4.99 -7.89
N ARG A 100 11.64 -5.49 -9.10
CA ARG A 100 12.84 -5.16 -9.87
C ARG A 100 12.82 -3.70 -10.30
N PHE A 101 11.68 -3.22 -10.78
CA PHE A 101 11.48 -1.83 -11.19
C PHE A 101 11.71 -0.85 -10.02
N VAL A 102 11.12 -1.11 -8.84
CA VAL A 102 11.35 -0.30 -7.64
C VAL A 102 12.84 -0.26 -7.31
N ARG A 103 13.55 -1.38 -7.33
CA ARG A 103 15.00 -1.40 -7.08
C ARG A 103 15.79 -0.60 -8.11
N GLN A 104 15.43 -0.71 -9.39
CA GLN A 104 16.08 0.04 -10.46
C GLN A 104 15.92 1.55 -10.27
N VAL A 105 14.70 2.01 -9.95
CA VAL A 105 14.40 3.44 -9.81
C VAL A 105 14.92 4.03 -8.50
N THR A 106 14.82 3.28 -7.39
CA THR A 106 15.03 3.82 -6.04
C THR A 106 16.31 3.32 -5.36
N GLY A 107 16.94 2.27 -5.90
CA GLY A 107 18.02 1.53 -5.23
C GLY A 107 17.55 0.64 -4.07
N LYS A 108 16.30 0.77 -3.62
CA LYS A 108 15.73 -0.02 -2.52
C LYS A 108 15.12 -1.32 -3.05
N GLN A 109 15.55 -2.46 -2.52
CA GLN A 109 14.95 -3.77 -2.80
C GLN A 109 13.70 -3.98 -1.92
N PRO A 110 12.50 -4.18 -2.51
CA PRO A 110 11.35 -4.75 -1.80
C PRO A 110 11.62 -6.22 -1.41
N LEU A 111 10.88 -6.74 -0.43
CA LEU A 111 11.02 -8.12 0.00
C LEU A 111 10.49 -9.10 -1.06
N ASP A 112 11.16 -10.24 -1.20
CA ASP A 112 10.83 -11.27 -2.19
C ASP A 112 9.49 -11.95 -1.87
N VAL A 113 8.45 -11.68 -2.67
CA VAL A 113 7.04 -12.05 -2.42
C VAL A 113 6.81 -13.56 -2.33
N GLY A 114 7.53 -14.36 -3.08
CA GLY A 114 7.36 -15.81 -3.08
C GLY A 114 7.97 -16.54 -1.87
N ALA A 115 8.54 -15.83 -0.90
CA ALA A 115 9.18 -16.43 0.27
C ALA A 115 8.99 -15.62 1.57
N GLY A 116 9.31 -16.25 2.71
CA GLY A 116 9.49 -15.56 3.98
C GLY A 116 8.22 -14.95 4.60
N ARG A 117 8.37 -13.79 5.26
CA ARG A 117 7.26 -13.12 5.95
C ARG A 117 6.35 -12.36 4.99
N ILE A 118 6.87 -11.86 3.88
CA ILE A 118 6.11 -11.06 2.92
C ILE A 118 5.05 -11.90 2.21
N ALA A 119 5.32 -13.17 1.90
CA ALA A 119 4.33 -14.10 1.35
C ALA A 119 3.09 -14.23 2.24
N ARG A 120 3.28 -14.26 3.57
CA ARG A 120 2.17 -14.32 4.54
C ARG A 120 1.39 -13.01 4.61
N THR A 121 2.08 -11.86 4.52
CA THR A 121 1.42 -10.55 4.44
C THR A 121 0.61 -10.41 3.15
N ALA A 122 1.14 -10.86 2.01
CA ALA A 122 0.44 -10.85 0.73
C ALA A 122 -0.83 -11.73 0.78
N HIS A 123 -0.73 -12.94 1.33
CA HIS A 123 -1.90 -13.81 1.54
C HIS A 123 -2.95 -13.15 2.45
N TRP A 124 -2.51 -12.53 3.55
CA TRP A 124 -3.40 -11.79 4.44
C TRP A 124 -4.09 -10.62 3.74
N ALA A 125 -3.36 -9.84 2.93
CA ALA A 125 -3.92 -8.69 2.21
C ALA A 125 -5.00 -9.11 1.19
N LEU A 126 -4.80 -10.26 0.52
CA LEU A 126 -5.83 -10.85 -0.34
C LEU A 126 -7.07 -11.30 0.45
N GLN A 127 -6.89 -11.93 1.61
CA GLN A 127 -8.00 -12.28 2.50
C GLN A 127 -8.75 -11.04 2.99
N PHE A 128 -8.02 -10.00 3.39
CA PHE A 128 -8.58 -8.72 3.78
C PHE A 128 -9.42 -8.09 2.65
N LEU A 129 -8.88 -8.05 1.42
CA LEU A 129 -9.64 -7.56 0.26
C LEU A 129 -10.88 -8.41 -0.06
N ALA A 130 -10.77 -9.74 0.05
CA ALA A 130 -11.92 -10.63 -0.12
C ALA A 130 -13.03 -10.34 0.91
N GLU A 131 -12.64 -10.06 2.15
CA GLU A 131 -13.58 -9.71 3.21
C GLU A 131 -14.20 -8.32 3.01
N VAL A 132 -13.42 -7.33 2.56
CA VAL A 132 -13.96 -6.01 2.17
C VAL A 132 -14.99 -6.17 1.05
N ARG A 133 -14.71 -6.97 0.02
CA ARG A 133 -15.68 -7.28 -1.05
C ARG A 133 -16.95 -7.90 -0.51
N ARG A 134 -16.83 -8.88 0.40
CA ARG A 134 -17.96 -9.58 1.03
C ARG A 134 -18.85 -8.61 1.81
N LEU A 135 -18.25 -7.76 2.65
CA LEU A 135 -18.98 -6.83 3.53
C LEU A 135 -19.61 -5.67 2.76
N THR A 136 -18.89 -5.11 1.80
CA THR A 136 -19.37 -3.97 1.00
C THR A 136 -20.25 -4.37 -0.18
N LYS A 137 -20.25 -5.66 -0.54
CA LYS A 137 -20.89 -6.23 -1.75
C LYS A 137 -20.34 -5.62 -3.05
N LEU A 138 -19.09 -5.17 -3.03
CA LEU A 138 -18.39 -4.59 -4.18
C LEU A 138 -17.37 -5.54 -4.80
N LYS A 139 -17.01 -5.28 -6.06
CA LYS A 139 -15.94 -6.02 -6.74
C LYS A 139 -14.53 -5.64 -6.27
N VAL A 140 -14.30 -4.38 -5.90
CA VAL A 140 -12.99 -3.83 -5.48
C VAL A 140 -11.83 -4.35 -6.38
N PRO A 141 -11.84 -4.02 -7.68
CA PRO A 141 -10.77 -4.44 -8.59
C PRO A 141 -9.45 -3.71 -8.25
N LEU A 142 -8.33 -4.27 -8.73
CA LEU A 142 -7.12 -3.47 -8.87
C LEU A 142 -7.35 -2.44 -9.97
N VAL A 143 -7.06 -1.18 -9.68
CA VAL A 143 -7.22 -0.08 -10.64
C VAL A 143 -5.86 0.33 -11.21
N TRP A 144 -5.87 0.72 -12.48
CA TRP A 144 -4.66 1.01 -13.26
C TRP A 144 -4.60 2.48 -13.70
N ASP A 145 -5.68 3.22 -13.45
CA ASP A 145 -5.84 4.64 -13.71
C ASP A 145 -6.71 5.29 -12.62
N GLY A 146 -6.87 6.60 -12.69
CA GLY A 146 -7.62 7.38 -11.69
C GLY A 146 -9.15 7.27 -11.78
N ASP A 147 -9.70 6.51 -12.72
CA ASP A 147 -11.15 6.43 -12.97
C ASP A 147 -11.80 5.30 -12.17
N ILE A 148 -12.10 5.61 -10.91
CA ILE A 148 -12.70 4.65 -9.98
C ILE A 148 -14.21 4.87 -9.91
N LEU A 149 -15.00 3.85 -10.24
CA LEU A 149 -16.47 3.93 -10.18
C LEU A 149 -17.01 3.98 -8.74
N GLU A 150 -16.63 3.01 -7.91
CA GLU A 150 -17.12 2.92 -6.52
C GLU A 150 -15.97 2.71 -5.53
N MET A 151 -15.23 1.62 -5.69
CA MET A 151 -14.06 1.32 -4.88
C MET A 151 -13.02 0.59 -5.72
N GLY A 152 -11.77 1.02 -5.65
CA GLY A 152 -10.63 0.37 -6.29
C GLY A 152 -9.50 0.17 -5.31
N ALA A 153 -8.59 -0.75 -5.60
CA ALA A 153 -7.39 -0.99 -4.81
C ALA A 153 -6.12 -0.83 -5.64
N VAL A 154 -5.04 -0.38 -5.00
CA VAL A 154 -3.69 -0.30 -5.55
C VAL A 154 -2.68 -0.80 -4.53
N GLU A 155 -1.57 -1.37 -5.00
CA GLU A 155 -0.42 -1.62 -4.14
C GLU A 155 0.42 -0.36 -4.03
N VAL A 156 0.94 -0.10 -2.84
CA VAL A 156 1.86 1.00 -2.56
C VAL A 156 3.01 0.48 -1.71
N TYR A 157 4.08 1.27 -1.62
CA TYR A 157 5.23 0.90 -0.80
C TYR A 157 5.77 2.14 -0.07
N PRO A 158 5.48 2.30 1.25
CA PRO A 158 5.82 3.51 2.00
C PRO A 158 7.26 3.97 1.86
N ALA A 159 8.22 3.03 1.82
CA ALA A 159 9.63 3.39 1.62
C ALA A 159 9.87 4.04 0.24
N ALA A 160 9.31 3.47 -0.84
CA ALA A 160 9.44 4.07 -2.17
C ALA A 160 8.68 5.39 -2.27
N THR A 161 7.53 5.52 -1.60
CA THR A 161 6.78 6.77 -1.50
C THR A 161 7.61 7.86 -0.82
N LEU A 162 8.21 7.59 0.34
CA LEU A 162 9.06 8.55 1.04
C LEU A 162 10.26 8.99 0.20
N LEU A 163 10.94 8.06 -0.49
CA LEU A 163 12.02 8.40 -1.42
C LEU A 163 11.52 9.30 -2.56
N GLY A 164 10.36 8.96 -3.15
CA GLY A 164 9.69 9.76 -4.19
C GLY A 164 9.28 11.17 -3.74
N HIS A 165 9.38 11.44 -2.45
CA HIS A 165 9.01 12.67 -1.78
C HIS A 165 10.19 13.39 -1.11
N GLY A 166 11.40 12.87 -1.29
CA GLY A 166 12.64 13.43 -0.75
C GLY A 166 12.79 13.26 0.77
N VAL A 167 12.11 12.28 1.38
CA VAL A 167 12.13 12.02 2.82
C VAL A 167 12.99 10.80 3.13
N ALA A 168 13.78 10.87 4.20
CA ALA A 168 14.61 9.76 4.63
C ALA A 168 13.78 8.55 5.08
N ILE A 169 14.12 7.36 4.58
CA ILE A 169 13.41 6.10 4.88
C ILE A 169 13.90 5.37 6.13
N THR A 170 15.02 5.79 6.71
CA THR A 170 15.64 5.12 7.85
C THR A 170 15.32 5.84 9.16
N GLY A 171 15.10 5.06 10.22
CA GLY A 171 15.03 5.58 11.59
C GLY A 171 13.63 6.00 12.05
N TYR A 172 12.70 6.37 11.16
CA TYR A 172 11.36 6.81 11.57
C TYR A 172 10.52 5.69 12.24
N LYS A 173 10.79 4.41 11.94
CA LYS A 173 10.14 3.28 12.61
C LYS A 173 10.61 3.05 14.05
N ASN A 174 11.72 3.68 14.47
CA ASN A 174 12.14 3.67 15.86
C ASN A 174 11.35 4.73 16.62
N LEU A 175 10.54 4.31 17.60
CA LEU A 175 9.70 5.20 18.40
C LEU A 175 10.48 6.30 19.12
N ALA A 176 11.75 6.04 19.47
CA ALA A 176 12.62 7.03 20.11
C ALA A 176 13.09 8.13 19.15
N ASN A 177 13.03 7.92 17.83
CA ASN A 177 13.49 8.88 16.84
C ASN A 177 12.37 9.84 16.41
N VAL A 178 11.92 10.66 17.36
CA VAL A 178 10.82 11.62 17.17
C VAL A 178 11.10 12.57 16.01
N ALA A 179 12.35 13.07 15.89
CA ALA A 179 12.73 14.01 14.85
C ALA A 179 12.48 13.48 13.42
N ARG A 180 12.79 12.20 13.14
CA ARG A 180 12.52 11.60 11.83
C ARG A 180 11.03 11.42 11.56
N ARG A 181 10.24 11.15 12.59
CA ARG A 181 8.78 11.02 12.46
C ARG A 181 8.11 12.37 12.23
N GLU A 182 8.65 13.40 12.86
CA GLU A 182 8.27 14.79 12.62
C GLU A 182 8.57 15.24 11.18
N GLU A 183 9.69 14.82 10.60
CA GLU A 183 10.01 15.05 9.19
C GLU A 183 8.95 14.42 8.25
N VAL A 184 8.58 13.17 8.50
CA VAL A 184 7.50 12.48 7.77
C VAL A 184 6.17 13.20 7.93
N LEU A 185 5.81 13.60 9.16
CA LEU A 185 4.57 14.33 9.44
C LEU A 185 4.54 15.70 8.77
N ALA A 186 5.64 16.43 8.79
CA ALA A 186 5.77 17.70 8.10
C ALA A 186 5.54 17.51 6.60
N LYS A 187 6.04 16.41 6.01
CA LYS A 187 5.75 16.08 4.61
C LYS A 187 4.28 15.76 4.39
N LEU A 188 3.65 14.91 5.22
CA LEU A 188 2.21 14.62 5.13
C LEU A 188 1.37 15.89 5.26
N GLY A 189 1.74 16.81 6.14
CA GLY A 189 1.07 18.10 6.35
C GLY A 189 1.09 19.04 5.14
N LYS A 190 1.96 18.82 4.16
CA LYS A 190 1.93 19.57 2.87
C LYS A 190 0.79 19.12 1.96
N PHE A 191 0.25 17.92 2.18
CA PHE A 191 -0.77 17.30 1.35
C PHE A 191 -2.11 17.15 2.05
N PHE A 192 -2.08 17.01 3.38
CA PHE A 192 -3.25 16.71 4.20
C PHE A 192 -3.35 17.66 5.38
N GLU A 193 -4.56 18.14 5.64
CA GLU A 193 -4.88 18.72 6.94
C GLU A 193 -4.94 17.57 7.98
N LEU A 194 -3.93 17.49 8.84
CA LEU A 194 -3.75 16.35 9.77
C LEU A 194 -4.68 16.40 10.99
N GLY A 195 -5.21 17.58 11.32
CA GLY A 195 -6.10 17.79 12.46
C GLY A 195 -5.57 17.17 13.76
N ASN A 196 -6.48 16.54 14.50
CA ASN A 196 -6.20 15.90 15.79
C ASN A 196 -5.44 14.56 15.67
N PHE A 197 -5.13 14.09 14.46
CA PHE A 197 -4.46 12.80 14.26
C PHE A 197 -2.93 12.90 14.27
N ARG A 198 -2.38 14.12 14.31
CA ARG A 198 -0.93 14.35 14.33
C ARG A 198 -0.23 13.54 15.44
N GLU A 199 -0.74 13.60 16.67
CA GLU A 199 -0.15 12.87 17.81
C GLU A 199 -0.24 11.35 17.62
N ARG A 200 -1.36 10.85 17.08
CA ARG A 200 -1.55 9.42 16.82
C ARG A 200 -0.61 8.87 15.76
N LEU A 201 -0.35 9.64 14.71
CA LEU A 201 0.64 9.31 13.69
C LEU A 201 2.06 9.38 14.26
N LEU A 202 2.35 10.37 15.12
CA LEU A 202 3.65 10.48 15.80
C LEU A 202 3.87 9.34 16.82
N ALA A 203 2.81 8.75 17.36
CA ALA A 203 2.90 7.68 18.35
C ALA A 203 3.15 6.29 17.71
N GLY A 204 2.47 5.92 16.62
CA GLY A 204 2.57 4.59 15.99
C GLY A 204 3.32 4.56 14.65
N ALA A 205 4.26 3.63 14.46
CA ALA A 205 4.96 3.50 13.18
C ALA A 205 4.00 2.99 12.09
N ASP A 206 3.13 2.03 12.45
CA ASP A 206 2.17 1.43 11.53
C ASP A 206 1.07 2.45 11.14
N THR A 207 0.62 3.30 12.08
CA THR A 207 -0.32 4.40 11.78
C THR A 207 0.32 5.45 10.88
N LEU A 208 1.61 5.76 11.08
CA LEU A 208 2.36 6.66 10.21
C LEU A 208 2.51 6.08 8.79
N ASP A 209 2.83 4.79 8.66
CA ASP A 209 2.92 4.08 7.38
C ASP A 209 1.56 4.02 6.67
N ALA A 210 0.45 3.86 7.39
CA ALA A 210 -0.88 3.98 6.82
C ALA A 210 -1.15 5.39 6.26
N GLY A 211 -0.68 6.44 6.95
CA GLY A 211 -0.71 7.82 6.43
C GLY A 211 0.15 8.01 5.17
N ILE A 212 1.32 7.35 5.10
CA ILE A 212 2.16 7.35 3.90
C ILE A 212 1.47 6.59 2.75
N CYS A 213 0.74 5.50 3.04
CA CYS A 213 -0.06 4.80 2.04
C CYS A 213 -1.16 5.70 1.46
N VAL A 214 -1.79 6.56 2.28
CA VAL A 214 -2.72 7.58 1.78
C VAL A 214 -2.02 8.55 0.83
N LEU A 215 -0.81 9.02 1.15
CA LEU A 215 -0.02 9.88 0.26
C LEU A 215 0.28 9.20 -1.08
N ALA A 216 0.68 7.93 -1.05
CA ALA A 216 0.93 7.14 -2.26
C ALA A 216 -0.33 6.99 -3.12
N GLY A 217 -1.49 6.75 -2.51
CA GLY A 217 -2.78 6.73 -3.20
C GLY A 217 -3.12 8.09 -3.83
N LEU A 218 -2.78 9.20 -3.17
CA LEU A 218 -2.97 10.54 -3.73
C LEU A 218 -2.04 10.79 -4.94
N ASP A 219 -0.81 10.28 -4.87
CA ASP A 219 0.14 10.38 -5.98
C ASP A 219 -0.34 9.61 -7.22
N PHE A 220 -0.92 8.42 -7.02
CA PHE A 220 -1.59 7.64 -8.05
C PHE A 220 -2.74 8.41 -8.69
N LEU A 221 -3.67 8.92 -7.88
CA LEU A 221 -4.84 9.65 -8.39
C LEU A 221 -4.47 10.93 -9.16
N ARG A 222 -3.36 11.57 -8.79
CA ARG A 222 -2.82 12.75 -9.49
C ARG A 222 -2.04 12.41 -10.76
N GLY A 223 -1.85 11.13 -11.08
CA GLY A 223 -1.03 10.71 -12.22
C GLY A 223 0.46 10.98 -12.06
N SER A 224 0.93 11.16 -10.82
CA SER A 224 2.34 11.42 -10.51
C SER A 224 3.14 10.17 -10.18
N ALA A 225 2.46 9.04 -9.92
CA ALA A 225 3.09 7.75 -9.73
C ALA A 225 3.51 7.13 -11.07
N LEU A 226 4.58 6.34 -11.06
CA LEU A 226 5.12 5.68 -12.25
C LEU A 226 4.22 4.51 -12.68
N PRO A 227 3.73 4.48 -13.93
CA PRO A 227 2.95 3.37 -14.45
C PRO A 227 3.83 2.14 -14.75
N PRO A 228 3.22 0.94 -14.88
CA PRO A 228 3.93 -0.24 -15.32
C PRO A 228 4.51 -0.07 -16.72
N VAL A 229 5.70 -0.63 -16.93
CA VAL A 229 6.34 -0.73 -18.26
C VAL A 229 5.61 -1.78 -19.11
N ASP A 230 5.25 -2.91 -18.50
CA ASP A 230 4.43 -3.96 -19.10
C ASP A 230 3.13 -4.11 -18.28
N LEU A 231 2.03 -3.62 -18.84
CA LEU A 231 0.72 -3.65 -18.16
C LEU A 231 0.19 -5.08 -18.02
N GLU A 232 0.50 -5.99 -18.93
CA GLU A 232 -0.03 -7.36 -18.88
C GLU A 232 0.67 -8.19 -17.79
N ILE A 233 2.00 -8.04 -17.66
CA ILE A 233 2.73 -8.61 -16.52
C ILE A 233 2.25 -7.97 -15.21
N ALA A 234 2.08 -6.65 -15.17
CA ALA A 234 1.59 -5.96 -13.98
C ALA A 234 0.19 -6.43 -13.56
N LYS A 235 -0.74 -6.65 -14.50
CA LYS A 235 -2.06 -7.23 -14.19
C LYS A 235 -1.97 -8.63 -13.60
N LYS A 236 -0.95 -9.40 -13.97
CA LYS A 236 -0.72 -10.75 -13.45
C LYS A 236 -0.04 -10.77 -12.08
N GLU A 237 0.97 -9.94 -11.88
CA GLU A 237 1.83 -9.97 -10.69
C GLU A 237 1.48 -8.91 -9.64
N GLY A 238 0.79 -7.83 -10.04
CA GLY A 238 0.59 -6.62 -9.26
C GLY A 238 1.62 -5.52 -9.56
N TRP A 239 1.35 -4.30 -9.11
CA TRP A 239 2.21 -3.13 -9.34
C TRP A 239 2.22 -2.18 -8.15
N ILE A 240 3.41 -1.85 -7.67
CA ILE A 240 3.65 -0.86 -6.62
C ILE A 240 3.62 0.54 -7.23
N TRP A 241 2.66 1.36 -6.84
CA TRP A 241 2.56 2.75 -7.26
C TRP A 241 3.36 3.65 -6.33
N PHE A 242 4.33 4.38 -6.89
CA PHE A 242 5.15 5.37 -6.20
C PHE A 242 5.67 6.43 -7.19
N ARG A 243 6.07 7.59 -6.67
CA ARG A 243 6.66 8.67 -7.47
C ARG A 243 8.13 8.43 -7.75
N ASN A 244 8.61 8.99 -8.86
CA ASN A 244 10.04 9.00 -9.15
C ASN A 244 10.82 9.88 -8.14
N PRO A 245 11.78 9.34 -7.35
CA PRO A 245 12.65 10.13 -6.47
C PRO A 245 13.52 11.15 -7.20
N GLN A 246 13.84 10.94 -8.48
CA GLN A 246 14.62 11.88 -9.29
C GLN A 246 13.81 13.12 -9.72
N GLN A 247 12.51 13.16 -9.44
CA GLN A 247 11.61 14.27 -9.75
C GLN A 247 11.02 14.94 -8.48
N ALA A 248 11.60 14.62 -7.31
CA ALA A 248 11.10 15.03 -5.99
C ALA A 248 11.57 16.43 -5.56
#